data_AF-A0A1M5LER3-F1
#
_entry.id   AF-A0A1M5LER3-F1
#
_cell.length_a   1.000
_cell.length_b   1.000
_cell.length_c   1.000
_cell.angle_alpha   90.00
_cell.angle_beta   90.00
_cell.angle_gamma   90.00
#
_symmetry.space_group_name_H-M   'P 1'
#
loop_
_entity.id
_entity.type
_entity.pdbx_description
1 polymer ?
#
loop_
_entity_poly.entity_id
_entity_poly.type
_entity_poly.pdbx_seq_one_letter_code
_entity_poly.pdbx_strand_id
1 'polypeptide(L)'
;MLGTDAERAEIIRFWRTLEMFSPQKVEKVSRERWVYAVEPGAPLPWEPAHELAKVRLRKDQTWRHVVYLGTYSLESVFDVLAKVFTTDAESFDERPAGESAVAAFVVSAEGRPLIGSEILSSCAWATGRAWSPGPGTPGWLSGFDLTMAEFSASFADLVAPDPADSEAEQLRGRGHVVGRPLCQCVLDECLAAAVDLVQARHVLPSPPAEIRIHSQIVARRNAYNTDGHDFLNSLIADDLAAVADAVKSGDVGTALSDYLCSNAEVDTARRVDVRDRLDTVLEATAPRKVPLGRWPSRSEHPLALSQQLAVSSVLQLLDSRPGVFGVNGPPGTGKTTMLRDLVAALVVERARRLAELSHPREAFDGQRRWKTGDFNRVVHVWKPQFTGFEIVVASANNGAVENVTNEIPARGAIDDSWREEAEQLGYFPGVASALLDVELAERDAADEDRRGRRESRFHRLGVGVGRGAFG
;
A
#
# COMPACT_ATOMS: atom_id res chain seq x y z
N MET A 1 -25.60 -6.80 24.93
CA MET A 1 -24.50 -7.71 24.56
C MET A 1 -24.58 -7.85 23.06
N LEU A 2 -23.67 -7.19 22.34
CA LEU A 2 -23.47 -7.47 20.92
C LEU A 2 -22.93 -8.91 20.84
N GLY A 3 -23.30 -9.66 19.80
CA GLY A 3 -22.66 -10.96 19.58
C GLY A 3 -21.14 -10.79 19.43
N THR A 4 -20.36 -11.80 19.78
CA THR A 4 -18.88 -11.77 19.70
C THR A 4 -18.39 -11.29 18.33
N ASP A 5 -19.05 -11.68 17.24
CA ASP A 5 -18.74 -11.23 15.88
C ASP A 5 -19.12 -9.77 15.61
N ALA A 6 -20.19 -9.26 16.21
CA ALA A 6 -20.55 -7.85 16.08
C ALA A 6 -19.52 -6.95 16.79
N GLU A 7 -19.01 -7.37 17.95
CA GLU A 7 -17.94 -6.67 18.65
C GLU A 7 -16.63 -6.67 17.84
N ARG A 8 -16.25 -7.82 17.27
CA ARG A 8 -15.09 -7.92 16.35
C ARG A 8 -15.23 -6.99 15.14
N ALA A 9 -16.41 -6.92 14.55
CA ALA A 9 -16.67 -6.02 13.43
C ALA A 9 -16.54 -4.54 13.83
N GLU A 10 -16.93 -4.15 15.05
CA GLU A 10 -16.72 -2.78 15.56
C GLU A 10 -15.23 -2.44 15.72
N ILE A 11 -14.38 -3.39 16.14
CA ILE A 11 -12.93 -3.19 16.19
C ILE A 11 -12.37 -2.86 14.80
N ILE A 12 -12.80 -3.59 13.77
CA ILE A 12 -12.36 -3.33 12.39
C ILE A 12 -12.91 -1.99 11.88
N ARG A 13 -14.16 -1.64 12.20
CA ARG A 13 -14.73 -0.32 11.87
C ARG A 13 -13.98 0.82 12.55
N PHE A 14 -13.48 0.60 13.76
CA PHE A 14 -12.61 1.55 14.43
C PHE A 14 -11.29 1.71 13.66
N TRP A 15 -10.63 0.63 13.22
CA TRP A 15 -9.44 0.75 12.37
C TRP A 15 -9.73 1.47 11.06
N ARG A 16 -10.85 1.16 10.39
CA ARG A 16 -11.29 1.90 9.21
C ARG A 16 -11.44 3.40 9.50
N THR A 17 -12.00 3.74 10.67
CA THR A 17 -12.13 5.14 11.10
C THR A 17 -10.77 5.83 11.20
N LEU A 18 -9.75 5.17 11.76
CA LEU A 18 -8.39 5.71 11.81
C LEU A 18 -7.80 5.92 10.40
N GLU A 19 -8.05 4.97 9.49
CA GLU A 19 -7.61 5.08 8.09
C GLU A 19 -8.31 6.22 7.34
N MET A 20 -9.56 6.54 7.67
CA MET A 20 -10.25 7.71 7.12
C MET A 20 -9.60 9.04 7.55
N PHE A 21 -8.92 9.08 8.70
CA PHE A 21 -8.16 10.25 9.17
C PHE A 21 -6.67 10.19 8.81
N SER A 22 -6.27 9.26 7.96
CA SER A 22 -4.87 9.06 7.54
C SER A 22 -4.70 9.37 6.04
N PRO A 23 -4.92 10.62 5.60
CA PRO A 23 -4.83 10.96 4.18
C PRO A 23 -3.38 10.92 3.69
N GLN A 24 -3.23 10.74 2.39
CA GLN A 24 -1.95 10.90 1.72
C GLN A 24 -1.53 12.39 1.69
N LYS A 25 -0.22 12.62 1.77
CA LYS A 25 0.36 13.97 1.76
C LYS A 25 0.47 14.50 0.34
N VAL A 26 0.07 15.75 0.15
CA VAL A 26 0.26 16.49 -1.09
C VAL A 26 1.61 17.20 -1.05
N GLU A 27 2.36 17.12 -2.16
CA GLU A 27 3.65 17.81 -2.26
C GLU A 27 3.49 19.33 -2.11
N LYS A 28 4.44 19.96 -1.43
CA LYS A 28 4.55 21.42 -1.38
C LYS A 28 4.90 21.98 -2.76
N VAL A 29 4.42 23.19 -3.05
CA VAL A 29 4.77 23.96 -4.25
C VAL A 29 6.28 23.94 -4.46
N SER A 30 6.70 23.49 -5.64
CA SER A 30 8.09 23.28 -6.00
C SER A 30 8.21 23.29 -7.51
N ARG A 31 8.81 24.37 -8.03
CA ARG A 31 9.15 24.49 -9.45
C ARG A 31 10.04 23.34 -9.95
N GLU A 32 10.99 22.89 -9.11
CA GLU A 32 11.91 21.81 -9.45
C GLU A 32 11.21 20.44 -9.57
N ARG A 33 10.10 20.25 -8.84
CA ARG A 33 9.26 19.05 -8.92
C ARG A 33 8.00 19.24 -9.76
N TRP A 34 7.90 20.36 -10.48
CA TRP A 34 6.74 20.73 -11.30
C TRP A 34 5.40 20.72 -10.53
N VAL A 35 5.44 21.20 -9.30
CA VAL A 35 4.26 21.41 -8.43
C VAL A 35 4.00 22.90 -8.34
N TYR A 36 2.83 23.35 -8.80
CA TYR A 36 2.46 24.76 -8.93
C TYR A 36 1.17 25.05 -8.17
N ALA A 37 1.08 26.21 -7.51
CA ALA A 37 -0.20 26.75 -7.08
C ALA A 37 -0.89 27.45 -8.27
N VAL A 38 -2.21 27.35 -8.34
CA VAL A 38 -2.99 28.08 -9.35
C VAL A 38 -3.18 29.52 -8.86
N GLU A 39 -2.65 30.48 -9.62
CA GLU A 39 -2.76 31.91 -9.32
C GLU A 39 -3.71 32.59 -10.32
N PRO A 40 -4.56 33.54 -9.88
CA PRO A 40 -5.43 34.30 -10.76
C PRO A 40 -4.71 34.96 -11.94
N GLY A 41 -5.09 34.57 -13.16
CA GLY A 41 -4.54 35.12 -14.40
C GLY A 41 -3.16 34.58 -14.80
N ALA A 42 -2.58 33.66 -14.01
CA ALA A 42 -1.40 32.91 -14.43
C ALA A 42 -1.80 31.75 -15.36
N PRO A 43 -0.95 31.38 -16.33
CA PRO A 43 -1.26 30.27 -17.21
C PRO A 43 -1.23 28.94 -16.47
N LEU A 44 -2.14 28.03 -16.79
CA LEU A 44 -2.19 26.67 -16.25
C LEU A 44 -1.10 25.78 -16.88
N PRO A 45 -0.68 24.68 -16.22
CA PRO A 45 0.44 23.86 -16.68
C PRO A 45 0.36 23.29 -18.10
N TRP A 46 -0.85 23.12 -18.63
CA TRP A 46 -1.15 22.65 -19.99
C TRP A 46 -1.28 23.78 -21.02
N GLU A 47 -1.24 25.05 -20.59
CA GLU A 47 -1.40 26.18 -21.51
C GLU A 47 -0.07 26.55 -22.19
N PRO A 48 -0.09 26.99 -23.47
CA PRO A 48 1.12 27.31 -24.23
C PRO A 48 2.01 28.40 -23.61
N ALA A 49 1.42 29.29 -22.81
CA ALA A 49 2.14 30.37 -22.13
C ALA A 49 2.87 29.90 -20.86
N HIS A 50 2.56 28.71 -20.35
CA HIS A 50 3.20 28.17 -19.15
C HIS A 50 4.63 27.70 -19.42
N GLU A 51 5.47 27.70 -18.39
CA GLU A 51 6.89 27.35 -18.53
C GLU A 51 7.14 25.89 -18.94
N LEU A 52 6.22 24.99 -18.60
CA LEU A 52 6.30 23.58 -19.00
C LEU A 52 6.18 23.38 -20.52
N ALA A 53 5.57 24.32 -21.24
CA ALA A 53 5.50 24.27 -22.70
C ALA A 53 6.90 24.35 -23.36
N LYS A 54 7.92 24.82 -22.63
CA LYS A 54 9.31 24.91 -23.10
C LYS A 54 10.11 23.62 -22.88
N VAL A 55 9.58 22.67 -22.11
CA VAL A 55 10.27 21.42 -21.79
C VAL A 55 10.20 20.47 -22.99
N ARG A 56 11.36 19.97 -23.43
CA ARG A 56 11.44 19.06 -24.57
C ARG A 56 11.19 17.61 -24.12
N LEU A 57 10.08 17.03 -24.57
CA LEU A 57 9.75 15.62 -24.33
C LEU A 57 10.27 14.70 -25.44
N ARG A 58 10.52 13.43 -25.11
CA ARG A 58 10.75 12.38 -26.11
C ARG A 58 9.45 12.06 -26.85
N LYS A 59 9.54 11.43 -28.04
CA LYS A 59 8.36 11.14 -28.89
C LYS A 59 7.34 10.22 -28.21
N ASP A 60 7.82 9.31 -27.38
CA ASP A 60 7.06 8.34 -26.61
C ASP A 60 6.60 8.87 -25.24
N GLN A 61 6.81 10.17 -24.96
CA GLN A 61 6.44 10.81 -23.71
C GLN A 61 5.33 11.85 -23.91
N THR A 62 4.61 12.12 -22.83
CA THR A 62 3.61 13.20 -22.75
C THR A 62 3.50 13.70 -21.31
N TRP A 63 2.92 14.90 -21.15
CA TRP A 63 2.53 15.40 -19.84
C TRP A 63 1.26 14.73 -19.33
N ARG A 64 1.19 14.59 -18.01
CA ARG A 64 -0.02 14.27 -17.25
C ARG A 64 0.04 15.08 -15.97
N HIS A 65 -1.10 15.60 -15.54
CA HIS A 65 -1.19 16.48 -14.37
C HIS A 65 -2.15 15.87 -13.35
N VAL A 66 -1.86 16.08 -12.07
CA VAL A 66 -2.78 15.81 -10.96
C VAL A 66 -3.17 17.15 -10.38
N VAL A 67 -4.47 17.44 -10.37
CA VAL A 67 -5.02 18.64 -9.77
C VAL A 67 -5.51 18.28 -8.37
N TYR A 68 -5.03 19.01 -7.37
CA TYR A 68 -5.46 18.93 -5.98
C TYR A 68 -6.30 20.16 -5.65
N LEU A 69 -7.57 19.93 -5.31
CA LEU A 69 -8.53 20.98 -4.96
C LEU A 69 -8.53 21.21 -3.45
N GLY A 70 -8.31 22.46 -3.03
CA GLY A 70 -8.53 22.89 -1.66
C GLY A 70 -7.53 22.25 -0.70
N THR A 71 -6.27 22.65 -0.81
CA THR A 71 -5.23 22.15 0.09
C THR A 71 -5.44 22.65 1.53
N TYR A 72 -5.20 21.77 2.51
CA TYR A 72 -5.32 22.06 3.94
C TYR A 72 -4.19 21.42 4.74
N SER A 73 -3.84 22.03 5.87
CA SER A 73 -2.85 21.49 6.81
C SER A 73 -3.45 20.33 7.60
N LEU A 74 -2.72 19.24 7.78
CA LEU A 74 -3.16 18.14 8.65
C LEU A 74 -3.33 18.58 10.11
N GLU A 75 -2.64 19.65 10.53
CA GLU A 75 -2.85 20.24 11.85
C GLU A 75 -4.27 20.77 12.05
N SER A 76 -4.88 21.33 10.99
CA SER A 76 -6.25 21.85 11.07
C SER A 76 -7.29 20.74 11.30
N VAL A 77 -7.02 19.53 10.81
CA VAL A 77 -7.86 18.35 11.10
C VAL A 77 -7.81 18.06 12.61
N PHE A 78 -6.61 18.02 13.19
CA PHE A 78 -6.44 17.81 14.63
C PHE A 78 -7.11 18.91 15.45
N ASP A 79 -7.02 20.17 15.05
CA ASP A 79 -7.68 21.27 15.74
C ASP A 79 -9.22 21.16 15.70
N VAL A 80 -9.80 20.59 14.64
CA VAL A 80 -11.24 20.28 14.59
C VAL A 80 -11.57 19.10 15.49
N LEU A 81 -10.79 18.00 15.40
CA LEU A 81 -11.01 16.80 16.21
C LEU A 81 -10.89 17.10 17.71
N ALA A 82 -9.94 17.94 18.12
CA ALA A 82 -9.76 18.36 19.52
C ALA A 82 -10.93 19.19 20.08
N LYS A 83 -11.77 19.78 19.22
CA LYS A 83 -13.01 20.48 19.62
C LYS A 83 -14.20 19.53 19.74
N VAL A 84 -14.18 18.44 18.99
CA VAL A 84 -15.26 17.45 18.92
C VAL A 84 -15.08 16.37 19.98
N PHE A 85 -13.85 15.89 20.16
CA PHE A 85 -13.48 14.86 21.12
C PHE A 85 -12.86 15.49 22.37
N THR A 86 -13.22 15.00 23.54
CA THR A 86 -12.60 15.42 24.80
C THR A 86 -11.13 15.06 24.80
N THR A 87 -10.26 16.03 25.10
CA THR A 87 -8.82 15.84 25.17
C THR A 87 -8.50 14.94 26.36
N ASP A 88 -7.94 13.76 26.09
CA ASP A 88 -7.39 12.88 27.12
C ASP A 88 -6.00 13.39 27.53
N ALA A 89 -5.76 13.53 28.83
CA ALA A 89 -4.50 14.05 29.37
C ALA A 89 -3.31 13.12 29.11
N GLU A 90 -3.57 11.86 28.74
CA GLU A 90 -2.56 10.85 28.38
C GLU A 90 -2.29 10.73 26.87
N SER A 91 -2.99 11.52 26.04
CA SER A 91 -2.79 11.50 24.58
C SER A 91 -1.47 12.18 24.20
N PHE A 92 -0.54 11.42 23.60
CA PHE A 92 0.66 11.97 22.98
C PHE A 92 0.28 12.72 21.70
N ASP A 93 0.32 14.05 21.74
CA ASP A 93 -0.14 14.93 20.66
C ASP A 93 0.96 15.15 19.59
N GLU A 94 1.38 14.08 18.91
CA GLU A 94 2.22 14.22 17.73
C GLU A 94 1.36 14.70 16.56
N ARG A 95 1.30 16.03 16.38
CA ARG A 95 0.60 16.65 15.27
C ARG A 95 1.30 16.29 13.96
N PRO A 96 0.66 15.50 13.07
CA PRO A 96 1.28 15.12 11.82
C PRO A 96 1.49 16.36 10.96
N ALA A 97 2.74 16.63 10.61
CA ALA A 97 3.08 17.72 9.70
C ALA A 97 2.79 17.32 8.24
N GLY A 98 2.24 18.25 7.47
CA GLY A 98 1.98 18.07 6.05
C GLY A 98 0.68 18.73 5.62
N GLU A 99 0.41 18.64 4.34
CA GLU A 99 -0.83 19.11 3.74
C GLU A 99 -1.49 17.95 3.00
N SER A 100 -2.81 17.99 2.91
CA SER A 100 -3.58 17.18 1.97
C SER A 100 -4.54 18.07 1.19
N ALA A 101 -5.47 17.48 0.44
CA ALA A 101 -6.44 18.21 -0.37
C ALA A 101 -7.85 17.64 -0.21
N VAL A 102 -8.87 18.43 -0.49
CA VAL A 102 -10.28 18.04 -0.40
C VAL A 102 -10.67 17.06 -1.49
N ALA A 103 -10.15 17.25 -2.70
CA ALA A 103 -10.38 16.35 -3.83
C ALA A 103 -9.17 16.39 -4.77
N ALA A 104 -9.07 15.38 -5.65
CA ALA A 104 -8.10 15.37 -6.72
C ALA A 104 -8.67 14.71 -7.98
N PHE A 105 -8.07 14.99 -9.12
CA PHE A 105 -8.35 14.31 -10.39
C PHE A 105 -7.17 14.46 -11.35
N VAL A 106 -7.15 13.64 -12.40
CA VAL A 106 -6.08 13.62 -13.39
C VAL A 106 -6.48 14.40 -14.64
N VAL A 107 -5.51 15.10 -15.22
CA VAL A 107 -5.67 15.93 -16.41
C VAL A 107 -4.61 15.56 -17.45
N SER A 108 -5.03 15.45 -18.72
CA SER A 108 -4.14 15.17 -19.86
C SER A 108 -3.23 16.36 -20.20
N ALA A 109 -2.27 16.16 -21.10
CA ALA A 109 -1.36 17.23 -21.56
C ALA A 109 -2.11 18.42 -22.20
N GLU A 110 -3.31 18.17 -22.73
CA GLU A 110 -4.18 19.14 -23.40
C GLU A 110 -5.12 19.86 -22.41
N GLY A 111 -4.99 19.61 -21.11
CA GLY A 111 -5.83 20.24 -20.10
C GLY A 111 -7.20 19.59 -19.93
N ARG A 112 -7.40 18.37 -20.43
CA ARG A 112 -8.68 17.66 -20.35
C ARG A 112 -8.71 16.72 -19.14
N PRO A 113 -9.71 16.81 -18.25
CA PRO A 113 -9.80 15.90 -17.12
C PRO A 113 -10.16 14.50 -17.61
N LEU A 114 -9.59 13.48 -16.97
CA LEU A 114 -9.91 12.09 -17.24
C LEU A 114 -11.10 11.69 -16.35
N ILE A 115 -12.24 11.38 -16.95
CA ILE A 115 -13.44 10.98 -16.20
C ILE A 115 -13.23 9.60 -15.58
N GLY A 116 -13.58 9.44 -14.31
CA GLY A 116 -13.30 8.26 -13.52
C GLY A 116 -11.93 8.30 -12.82
N SER A 117 -11.21 9.42 -12.87
CA SER A 117 -9.98 9.64 -12.10
C SER A 117 -10.19 10.55 -10.88
N GLU A 118 -11.37 11.12 -10.74
CA GLU A 118 -11.73 12.00 -9.64
C GLU A 118 -11.84 11.23 -8.32
N ILE A 119 -11.39 11.86 -7.25
CA ILE A 119 -11.44 11.32 -5.90
C ILE A 119 -11.71 12.42 -4.88
N LEU A 120 -12.55 12.11 -3.90
CA LEU A 120 -12.82 12.94 -2.73
C LEU A 120 -11.96 12.46 -1.56
N SER A 121 -11.49 13.37 -0.71
CA SER A 121 -10.73 13.02 0.48
C SER A 121 -11.65 12.50 1.57
N SER A 122 -11.45 11.24 1.96
CA SER A 122 -12.12 10.61 3.10
C SER A 122 -11.81 11.35 4.40
N CYS A 123 -10.59 11.91 4.53
CA CYS A 123 -10.20 12.71 5.70
C CYS A 123 -10.94 14.04 5.76
N ALA A 124 -10.99 14.80 4.67
CA ALA A 124 -11.73 16.06 4.63
C ALA A 124 -13.22 15.81 4.93
N TRP A 125 -13.80 14.78 4.32
CA TRP A 125 -15.18 14.36 4.55
C TRP A 125 -15.43 13.93 6.00
N ALA A 126 -14.59 13.04 6.54
CA ALA A 126 -14.71 12.53 7.90
C ALA A 126 -14.58 13.65 8.93
N THR A 127 -13.72 14.64 8.66
CA THR A 127 -13.55 15.81 9.53
C THR A 127 -14.79 16.71 9.50
N GLY A 128 -15.38 16.94 8.32
CA GLY A 128 -16.67 17.62 8.20
C GLY A 128 -17.78 16.89 8.98
N ARG A 129 -17.82 15.56 8.85
CA ARG A 129 -18.78 14.69 9.56
C ARG A 129 -18.58 14.66 11.08
N ALA A 130 -17.34 14.78 11.55
CA ALA A 130 -17.02 14.88 12.97
C ALA A 130 -17.62 16.16 13.59
N TRP A 131 -17.72 17.24 12.81
CA TRP A 131 -18.40 18.45 13.23
C TRP A 131 -19.92 18.32 13.15
N SER A 132 -20.44 17.80 12.03
CA SER A 132 -21.87 17.59 11.81
C SER A 132 -22.08 16.43 10.83
N PRO A 133 -22.80 15.36 11.20
CA PRO A 133 -23.72 15.23 12.35
C PRO A 133 -23.02 14.96 13.69
N GLY A 134 -21.71 14.72 13.70
CA GLY A 134 -20.90 14.48 14.89
C GLY A 134 -20.91 13.04 15.39
N PRO A 135 -19.92 12.66 16.23
CA PRO A 135 -19.67 11.28 16.63
C PRO A 135 -20.77 10.64 17.47
N GLY A 136 -21.66 11.44 18.07
CA GLY A 136 -22.82 10.94 18.81
C GLY A 136 -23.92 10.36 17.92
N THR A 137 -23.85 10.54 16.60
CA THR A 137 -24.84 10.04 15.65
C THR A 137 -24.45 8.63 15.17
N PRO A 138 -25.32 7.60 15.29
CA PRO A 138 -25.03 6.27 14.75
C PRO A 138 -24.69 6.31 13.26
N GLY A 139 -23.58 5.67 12.87
CA GLY A 139 -23.14 5.68 11.47
C GLY A 139 -22.69 7.05 10.95
N TRP A 140 -22.23 7.96 11.82
CA TRP A 140 -21.78 9.29 11.41
C TRP A 140 -20.64 9.28 10.37
N LEU A 141 -19.87 8.19 10.24
CA LEU A 141 -18.87 7.95 9.17
C LEU A 141 -19.33 6.99 8.07
N SER A 142 -20.62 6.65 8.02
CA SER A 142 -21.22 5.89 6.92
C SER A 142 -21.64 6.81 5.78
N GLY A 143 -21.59 6.29 4.54
CA GLY A 143 -22.05 6.98 3.33
C GLY A 143 -20.98 7.77 2.57
N PHE A 144 -19.70 7.52 2.82
CA PHE A 144 -18.62 8.12 2.03
C PHE A 144 -18.76 7.76 0.54
N ASP A 145 -19.01 6.48 0.21
CA ASP A 145 -19.16 6.01 -1.17
C ASP A 145 -20.31 6.71 -1.91
N LEU A 146 -21.41 7.02 -1.20
CA LEU A 146 -22.51 7.80 -1.77
C LEU A 146 -22.09 9.24 -2.06
N THR A 147 -21.32 9.85 -1.16
CA THR A 147 -20.79 11.21 -1.35
C THR A 147 -19.77 11.23 -2.50
N MET A 148 -18.95 10.19 -2.62
CA MET A 148 -18.01 10.01 -3.72
C MET A 148 -18.76 9.86 -5.05
N ALA A 149 -19.83 9.06 -5.11
CA ALA A 149 -20.66 8.93 -6.31
C ALA A 149 -21.35 10.24 -6.71
N GLU A 150 -21.83 11.01 -5.72
CA GLU A 150 -22.41 12.35 -5.94
C GLU A 150 -21.37 13.35 -6.47
N PHE A 151 -20.14 13.30 -5.93
CA PHE A 151 -19.02 14.10 -6.43
C PHE A 151 -18.67 13.71 -7.88
N SER A 152 -18.53 12.41 -8.18
CA SER A 152 -18.27 11.93 -9.54
C SER A 152 -19.32 12.38 -10.55
N ALA A 153 -20.61 12.31 -10.18
CA ALA A 153 -21.70 12.77 -11.05
C ALA A 153 -21.61 14.29 -11.29
N SER A 154 -21.47 15.07 -10.22
CA SER A 154 -21.36 16.53 -10.31
C SER A 154 -20.13 16.98 -11.09
N PHE A 155 -18.99 16.30 -10.89
CA PHE A 155 -17.75 16.53 -11.63
C PHE A 155 -17.93 16.26 -13.12
N ALA A 156 -18.51 15.11 -13.48
CA ALA A 156 -18.74 14.73 -14.87
C ALA A 156 -19.65 15.73 -15.60
N ASP A 157 -20.70 16.22 -14.94
CA ASP A 157 -21.58 17.25 -15.50
C ASP A 157 -20.86 18.59 -15.68
N LEU A 158 -20.06 18.99 -14.68
CA LEU A 158 -19.34 20.27 -14.68
C LEU A 158 -18.25 20.35 -15.77
N VAL A 159 -17.59 19.23 -16.05
CA VAL A 159 -16.50 19.16 -17.03
C VAL A 159 -16.94 18.52 -18.35
N ALA A 160 -18.24 18.30 -18.55
CA ALA A 160 -18.77 17.68 -19.76
C ALA A 160 -18.26 18.38 -21.03
N PRO A 161 -17.77 17.63 -22.02
CA PRO A 161 -17.37 18.21 -23.30
C PRO A 161 -18.60 18.77 -24.04
N ASP A 162 -18.38 19.81 -24.85
CA ASP A 162 -19.40 20.29 -25.78
C ASP A 162 -19.77 19.15 -26.76
N PRO A 163 -21.04 18.94 -27.13
CA PRO A 163 -21.43 17.96 -28.15
C PRO A 163 -20.68 18.09 -29.49
N ALA A 164 -20.15 19.28 -29.81
CA ALA A 164 -19.34 19.54 -30.99
C ALA A 164 -17.83 19.27 -30.79
N ASP A 165 -17.38 18.83 -29.61
CA ASP A 165 -15.98 18.54 -29.30
C ASP A 165 -15.51 17.25 -29.99
N SER A 166 -15.06 17.41 -31.24
CA SER A 166 -14.56 16.31 -32.08
C SER A 166 -13.36 15.56 -31.49
N GLU A 167 -12.58 16.20 -30.62
CA GLU A 167 -11.41 15.55 -30.00
C GLU A 167 -11.86 14.63 -28.85
N ALA A 168 -12.80 15.09 -28.01
CA ALA A 168 -13.42 14.24 -27.00
C ALA A 168 -14.10 13.03 -27.64
N GLU A 169 -14.82 13.20 -28.75
CA GLU A 169 -15.45 12.09 -29.49
C GLU A 169 -14.42 11.11 -30.07
N GLN A 170 -13.31 11.60 -30.64
CA GLN A 170 -12.22 10.75 -31.14
C GLN A 170 -11.56 9.94 -30.02
N LEU A 171 -11.31 10.55 -28.86
CA LEU A 171 -10.74 9.89 -27.69
C LEU A 171 -11.71 8.84 -27.13
N ARG A 172 -13.01 9.16 -27.10
CA ARG A 172 -14.06 8.21 -26.72
C ARG A 172 -14.10 7.00 -27.64
N GLY A 173 -13.95 7.20 -28.95
CA GLY A 173 -13.81 6.12 -29.94
C GLY A 173 -12.59 5.20 -29.71
N ARG A 174 -11.60 5.65 -28.95
CA ARG A 174 -10.42 4.87 -28.53
C ARG A 174 -10.55 4.29 -27.11
N GLY A 175 -11.70 4.47 -26.46
CA GLY A 175 -11.97 4.00 -25.11
C GLY A 175 -11.53 4.94 -23.99
N HIS A 176 -11.23 6.22 -24.31
CA HIS A 176 -10.85 7.22 -23.30
C HIS A 176 -11.97 8.22 -23.09
N VAL A 177 -12.48 8.36 -21.86
CA VAL A 177 -13.53 9.32 -21.51
C VAL A 177 -12.87 10.55 -20.90
N VAL A 178 -13.01 11.69 -21.55
CA VAL A 178 -12.39 12.96 -21.13
C VAL A 178 -13.40 14.10 -21.11
N GLY A 179 -13.15 15.10 -20.27
CA GLY A 179 -13.92 16.34 -20.25
C GLY A 179 -13.45 17.40 -21.25
N ARG A 180 -14.07 18.58 -21.15
CA ARG A 180 -13.64 19.81 -21.83
C ARG A 180 -12.27 20.30 -21.32
N PRO A 181 -11.47 21.01 -22.13
CA PRO A 181 -10.26 21.66 -21.65
C PRO A 181 -10.57 22.62 -20.49
N LEU A 182 -9.78 22.53 -19.42
CA LEU A 182 -10.02 23.26 -18.17
C LEU A 182 -9.44 24.68 -18.23
N CYS A 183 -10.26 25.63 -17.79
CA CYS A 183 -9.84 26.97 -17.37
C CYS A 183 -9.83 27.08 -15.84
N GLN A 184 -9.22 28.14 -15.33
CA GLN A 184 -9.26 28.46 -13.90
C GLN A 184 -10.70 28.55 -13.36
N CYS A 185 -11.62 29.13 -14.13
CA CYS A 185 -13.04 29.21 -13.79
C CYS A 185 -13.66 27.85 -13.42
N VAL A 186 -13.40 26.84 -14.24
CA VAL A 186 -13.94 25.49 -14.02
C VAL A 186 -13.24 24.82 -12.83
N LEU A 187 -11.94 25.09 -12.61
CA LEU A 187 -11.23 24.61 -11.42
C LEU A 187 -11.84 25.17 -10.13
N ASP A 188 -12.21 26.46 -10.13
CA ASP A 188 -12.87 27.11 -8.99
C ASP A 188 -14.27 26.54 -8.74
N GLU A 189 -15.04 26.23 -9.80
CA GLU A 189 -16.33 25.55 -9.69
C GLU A 189 -16.18 24.12 -9.14
N CYS A 190 -15.17 23.36 -9.61
CA CYS A 190 -14.88 22.02 -9.08
C CYS A 190 -14.49 22.09 -7.60
N LEU A 191 -13.68 23.08 -7.22
CA LEU A 191 -13.30 23.32 -5.82
C LEU A 191 -14.54 23.59 -4.97
N ALA A 192 -15.42 24.50 -5.39
CA ALA A 192 -16.63 24.84 -4.66
C ALA A 192 -17.52 23.60 -4.44
N ALA A 193 -17.77 22.84 -5.51
CA ALA A 193 -18.56 21.60 -5.44
C ALA A 193 -17.95 20.58 -4.46
N ALA A 194 -16.63 20.39 -4.49
CA ALA A 194 -15.95 19.46 -3.59
C ALA A 194 -16.08 19.91 -2.12
N VAL A 195 -15.81 21.19 -1.83
CA VAL A 195 -15.86 21.76 -0.47
C VAL A 195 -17.26 21.71 0.13
N ASP A 196 -18.29 21.98 -0.67
CA ASP A 196 -19.69 21.91 -0.22
C ASP A 196 -20.09 20.48 0.16
N LEU A 197 -19.68 19.48 -0.65
CA LEU A 197 -19.98 18.07 -0.39
C LEU A 197 -19.30 17.53 0.88
N VAL A 198 -18.02 17.85 1.10
CA VAL A 198 -17.31 17.37 2.30
C VAL A 198 -17.68 18.14 3.57
N GLN A 199 -18.36 19.28 3.44
CA GLN A 199 -18.66 20.21 4.55
C GLN A 199 -17.40 20.63 5.34
N ALA A 200 -16.24 20.63 4.69
CA ALA A 200 -14.93 20.81 5.31
C ALA A 200 -14.48 22.28 5.43
N ARG A 201 -15.41 23.23 5.34
CA ARG A 201 -15.12 24.68 5.53
C ARG A 201 -14.39 25.01 6.82
N HIS A 202 -14.50 24.12 7.83
CA HIS A 202 -13.85 24.27 9.14
C HIS A 202 -12.37 23.83 9.14
N VAL A 203 -11.95 23.06 8.14
CA VAL A 203 -10.58 22.51 7.97
C VAL A 203 -9.78 23.37 6.99
N LEU A 204 -10.47 24.00 6.03
CA LEU A 204 -9.83 24.85 5.05
C LEU A 204 -9.33 26.15 5.68
N PRO A 205 -8.17 26.68 5.21
CA PRO A 205 -7.79 28.05 5.51
C PRO A 205 -8.87 29.03 5.00
N SER A 206 -8.83 30.27 5.47
CA SER A 206 -9.77 31.30 5.02
C SER A 206 -9.82 31.37 3.49
N PRO A 207 -11.02 31.44 2.88
CA PRO A 207 -11.18 31.34 1.43
C PRO A 207 -10.47 32.49 0.68
N PRO A 208 -10.02 32.25 -0.57
CA PRO A 208 -10.17 31.00 -1.33
C PRO A 208 -9.14 29.92 -0.93
N ALA A 209 -9.57 28.66 -0.94
CA ALA A 209 -8.66 27.53 -0.72
C ALA A 209 -7.73 27.35 -1.93
N GLU A 210 -6.46 27.01 -1.70
CA GLU A 210 -5.47 26.86 -2.76
C GLU A 210 -5.73 25.60 -3.61
N ILE A 211 -5.65 25.76 -4.93
CA ILE A 211 -5.59 24.66 -5.91
C ILE A 211 -4.13 24.44 -6.29
N ARG A 212 -3.69 23.19 -6.30
CA ARG A 212 -2.31 22.81 -6.61
C ARG A 212 -2.26 21.81 -7.75
N ILE A 213 -1.33 21.98 -8.68
CA ILE A 213 -1.17 21.12 -9.85
C ILE A 213 0.23 20.52 -9.84
N HIS A 214 0.30 19.18 -9.76
CA HIS A 214 1.53 18.43 -9.92
C HIS A 214 1.61 17.88 -11.35
N SER A 215 2.67 18.20 -12.08
CA SER A 215 2.86 17.75 -13.46
C SER A 215 3.94 16.69 -13.54
N GLN A 216 3.70 15.63 -14.29
CA GLN A 216 4.61 14.50 -14.46
C GLN A 216 4.70 14.07 -15.92
N ILE A 217 5.88 13.56 -16.31
CA ILE A 217 6.10 12.98 -17.63
C ILE A 217 5.77 11.50 -17.57
N VAL A 218 4.88 11.04 -18.44
CA VAL A 218 4.49 9.63 -18.55
C VAL A 218 4.74 9.11 -19.96
N ALA A 219 4.85 7.79 -20.09
CA ALA A 219 4.81 7.14 -21.40
C ALA A 219 3.48 7.47 -22.10
N ARG A 220 3.52 7.80 -23.39
CA ARG A 220 2.37 8.23 -24.18
C ARG A 220 1.23 7.20 -24.21
N ARG A 221 1.55 5.90 -24.09
CA ARG A 221 0.56 4.82 -23.93
C ARG A 221 -0.28 4.93 -22.63
N ASN A 222 0.23 5.65 -21.63
CA ASN A 222 -0.42 5.86 -20.33
C ASN A 222 -1.03 7.27 -20.20
N ALA A 223 -1.09 8.05 -21.29
CA ALA A 223 -1.55 9.44 -21.30
C ALA A 223 -2.96 9.60 -20.68
N TYR A 224 -3.83 8.65 -20.99
CA TYR A 224 -5.24 8.63 -20.59
C TYR A 224 -5.55 7.50 -19.60
N ASN A 225 -4.53 7.01 -18.88
CA ASN A 225 -4.75 5.97 -17.87
C ASN A 225 -5.32 6.59 -16.58
N THR A 226 -6.46 6.08 -16.14
CA THR A 226 -7.17 6.41 -14.89
C THR A 226 -6.76 5.52 -13.71
N ASP A 227 -6.00 4.44 -13.95
CA ASP A 227 -5.59 3.50 -12.91
C ASP A 227 -4.44 4.04 -12.04
N GLY A 228 -4.49 3.72 -10.74
CA GLY A 228 -3.42 3.99 -9.78
C GLY A 228 -3.45 5.38 -9.13
N HIS A 229 -4.62 6.03 -9.14
CA HIS A 229 -4.78 7.44 -8.71
C HIS A 229 -5.49 7.61 -7.36
N ASP A 230 -5.50 6.60 -6.50
CA ASP A 230 -5.97 6.73 -5.11
C ASP A 230 -4.93 7.50 -4.28
N PHE A 231 -4.78 8.78 -4.62
CA PHE A 231 -3.71 9.66 -4.17
C PHE A 231 -4.03 10.40 -2.87
N LEU A 232 -5.24 10.26 -2.34
CA LEU A 232 -5.71 11.03 -1.19
C LEU A 232 -6.13 10.15 -0.02
N ASN A 233 -6.65 8.94 -0.29
CA ASN A 233 -7.23 8.09 0.73
C ASN A 233 -6.29 6.95 1.14
N SER A 234 -6.64 6.27 2.23
CA SER A 234 -5.94 5.05 2.65
C SER A 234 -6.30 3.89 1.73
N LEU A 235 -5.28 3.17 1.26
CA LEU A 235 -5.41 2.03 0.35
C LEU A 235 -6.16 0.83 0.94
N ILE A 236 -6.33 0.78 2.26
CA ILE A 236 -6.93 -0.36 2.96
C ILE A 236 -8.27 -0.02 3.63
N ALA A 237 -8.75 1.22 3.54
CA ALA A 237 -9.98 1.63 4.22
C ALA A 237 -11.22 0.87 3.71
N ASP A 238 -11.27 0.59 2.41
CA ASP A 238 -12.37 -0.16 1.79
C ASP A 238 -12.26 -1.66 2.07
N ASP A 239 -11.03 -2.19 2.09
CA ASP A 239 -10.77 -3.58 2.50
C ASP A 239 -11.21 -3.80 3.95
N LEU A 240 -10.91 -2.87 4.86
CA LEU A 240 -11.38 -2.93 6.25
C LEU A 240 -12.91 -2.89 6.33
N ALA A 241 -13.59 -2.15 5.45
CA ALA A 241 -15.05 -2.15 5.39
C ALA A 241 -15.59 -3.52 5.00
N ALA A 242 -15.04 -4.11 3.94
CA ALA A 242 -15.41 -5.43 3.45
C ALA A 242 -15.17 -6.52 4.52
N VAL A 243 -14.02 -6.47 5.22
CA VAL A 243 -13.71 -7.40 6.30
C VAL A 243 -14.66 -7.20 7.49
N ALA A 244 -15.00 -5.97 7.87
CA ALA A 244 -15.96 -5.71 8.95
C ALA A 244 -17.36 -6.28 8.64
N ASP A 245 -17.78 -6.23 7.38
CA ASP A 245 -19.08 -6.76 6.95
C ASP A 245 -19.07 -8.30 6.86
N ALA A 246 -17.97 -8.89 6.41
CA ALA A 246 -17.76 -10.35 6.44
C ALA A 246 -17.75 -10.89 7.88
N VAL A 247 -17.02 -10.23 8.79
CA VAL A 247 -17.01 -10.61 10.21
C VAL A 247 -18.40 -10.49 10.81
N LYS A 248 -19.15 -9.41 10.52
CA LYS A 248 -20.52 -9.23 11.01
C LYS A 248 -21.47 -10.31 10.50
N SER A 249 -21.26 -10.85 9.30
CA SER A 249 -22.08 -11.93 8.73
C SER A 249 -21.68 -13.33 9.20
N GLY A 250 -20.62 -13.45 10.02
CA GLY A 250 -20.08 -14.71 10.49
C GLY A 250 -19.11 -15.38 9.50
N ASP A 251 -18.77 -14.71 8.40
CA ASP A 251 -17.75 -15.15 7.44
C ASP A 251 -16.35 -14.71 7.91
N VAL A 252 -15.87 -15.35 8.98
CA VAL A 252 -14.58 -15.05 9.61
C VAL A 252 -13.78 -16.32 9.88
N GLY A 253 -12.53 -16.33 9.41
CA GLY A 253 -11.60 -17.42 9.69
C GLY A 253 -11.12 -17.44 11.14
N THR A 254 -10.73 -18.61 11.64
CA THR A 254 -10.25 -18.81 13.02
C THR A 254 -9.10 -17.87 13.39
N ALA A 255 -8.15 -17.63 12.48
CA ALA A 255 -7.02 -16.75 12.75
C ALA A 255 -7.43 -15.30 13.06
N LEU A 256 -8.33 -14.73 12.25
CA LEU A 256 -8.81 -13.36 12.46
C LEU A 256 -9.71 -13.29 13.70
N SER A 257 -10.54 -14.32 13.93
CA SER A 257 -11.36 -14.43 15.14
C SER A 257 -10.52 -14.50 16.42
N ASP A 258 -9.45 -15.31 16.42
CA ASP A 258 -8.50 -15.44 17.53
C ASP A 258 -7.75 -14.11 17.75
N TYR A 259 -7.39 -13.38 16.69
CA TYR A 259 -6.71 -12.08 16.76
C TYR A 259 -7.60 -10.96 17.33
N LEU A 260 -8.87 -10.92 16.91
CA LEU A 260 -9.86 -9.93 17.36
C LEU A 260 -10.54 -10.30 18.68
N CYS A 261 -10.11 -11.37 19.34
CA CYS A 261 -10.68 -11.83 20.60
C CYS A 261 -10.54 -10.76 21.68
N SER A 262 -11.64 -10.48 22.39
CA SER A 262 -11.64 -9.50 23.48
C SER A 262 -10.74 -9.97 24.62
N ASN A 263 -10.01 -9.04 25.25
CA ASN A 263 -9.17 -9.35 26.40
C ASN A 263 -9.93 -10.05 27.55
N ALA A 264 -11.24 -9.82 27.67
CA ALA A 264 -12.09 -10.46 28.66
C ALA A 264 -12.34 -11.96 28.38
N GLU A 265 -12.24 -12.37 27.11
CA GLU A 265 -12.44 -13.75 26.67
C GLU A 265 -11.13 -14.55 26.64
N VAL A 266 -9.99 -13.88 26.74
CA VAL A 266 -8.68 -14.54 26.73
C VAL A 266 -8.51 -15.38 27.99
N ASP A 267 -8.46 -16.70 27.82
CA ASP A 267 -8.18 -17.66 28.89
C ASP A 267 -6.71 -17.56 29.33
N THR A 268 -6.44 -16.61 30.23
CA THR A 268 -5.10 -16.38 30.78
C THR A 268 -4.60 -17.55 31.63
N ALA A 269 -5.49 -18.43 32.13
CA ALA A 269 -5.09 -19.60 32.92
C ALA A 269 -4.39 -20.68 32.07
N ARG A 270 -4.55 -20.65 30.74
CA ARG A 270 -3.81 -21.52 29.80
C ARG A 270 -2.39 -21.04 29.50
N ARG A 271 -1.99 -19.85 29.96
CA ARG A 271 -0.64 -19.34 29.73
C ARG A 271 0.37 -20.18 30.50
N VAL A 272 1.43 -20.61 29.81
CA VAL A 272 2.52 -21.39 30.41
C VAL A 272 3.73 -20.47 30.56
N ASP A 273 4.18 -20.23 31.79
CA ASP A 273 5.50 -19.64 32.01
C ASP A 273 6.57 -20.71 31.79
N VAL A 274 7.24 -20.60 30.65
CA VAL A 274 8.28 -21.55 30.23
C VAL A 274 9.52 -21.51 31.13
N ARG A 275 9.69 -20.50 31.98
CA ARG A 275 10.77 -20.45 32.97
C ARG A 275 10.50 -21.40 34.13
N ASP A 276 9.23 -21.60 34.48
CA ASP A 276 8.80 -22.51 35.52
C ASP A 276 8.51 -23.92 34.98
N ARG A 277 8.11 -24.01 33.70
CA ARG A 277 7.72 -25.26 33.02
C ARG A 277 8.70 -25.65 31.93
N LEU A 278 9.95 -25.90 32.32
CA LEU A 278 11.02 -26.34 31.41
C LEU A 278 10.69 -27.66 30.70
N ASP A 279 9.87 -28.52 31.31
CA ASP A 279 9.36 -29.75 30.69
C ASP A 279 8.57 -29.46 29.40
N THR A 280 7.81 -28.35 29.38
CA THR A 280 7.07 -27.90 28.18
C THR A 280 8.03 -27.51 27.07
N VAL A 281 9.13 -26.83 27.41
CA VAL A 281 10.16 -26.44 26.44
C VAL A 281 10.82 -27.68 25.84
N LEU A 282 11.29 -28.60 26.70
CA LEU A 282 11.95 -29.85 26.27
C LEU A 282 11.04 -30.69 25.38
N GLU A 283 9.76 -30.79 25.72
CA GLU A 283 8.78 -31.55 24.96
C GLU A 283 8.45 -30.88 23.61
N ALA A 284 8.37 -29.54 23.57
CA ALA A 284 8.12 -28.79 22.34
C ALA A 284 9.33 -28.80 21.38
N THR A 285 10.55 -28.87 21.91
CA THR A 285 11.81 -28.91 21.13
C THR A 285 12.41 -30.31 21.04
N ALA A 286 11.66 -31.36 21.40
CA ALA A 286 12.15 -32.73 21.28
C ALA A 286 12.50 -33.06 19.82
N PRO A 287 13.53 -33.89 19.54
CA PRO A 287 14.00 -34.14 18.16
C PRO A 287 12.90 -34.54 17.17
N ARG A 288 11.90 -35.31 17.63
CA ARG A 288 10.73 -35.73 16.83
C ARG A 288 9.78 -34.58 16.41
N LYS A 289 9.93 -33.40 17.01
CA LYS A 289 9.11 -32.20 16.76
C LYS A 289 9.89 -31.06 16.10
N VAL A 290 11.17 -31.27 15.86
CA VAL A 290 11.98 -30.36 15.04
C VAL A 290 11.58 -30.60 13.57
N PRO A 291 11.30 -29.55 12.79
CA PRO A 291 10.97 -29.72 11.38
C PRO A 291 12.11 -30.40 10.61
N LEU A 292 11.74 -31.20 9.62
CA LEU A 292 12.72 -31.84 8.73
C LEU A 292 13.43 -30.82 7.83
N GLY A 293 12.77 -29.70 7.53
CA GLY A 293 13.36 -28.60 6.78
C GLY A 293 14.10 -27.63 7.70
N ARG A 294 15.36 -27.38 7.35
CA ARG A 294 16.21 -26.32 7.92
C ARG A 294 16.79 -25.52 6.77
N TRP A 295 16.89 -24.21 6.92
CA TRP A 295 17.58 -23.40 5.92
C TRP A 295 19.03 -23.87 5.80
N PRO A 296 19.63 -23.95 4.60
CA PRO A 296 21.01 -24.41 4.38
C PRO A 296 22.04 -23.35 4.81
N SER A 297 21.88 -22.81 6.03
CA SER A 297 22.80 -21.90 6.72
C SER A 297 23.89 -22.67 7.48
N ARG A 298 24.90 -21.95 7.97
CA ARG A 298 26.01 -22.50 8.78
C ARG A 298 25.50 -23.44 9.85
N SER A 299 25.93 -24.69 9.83
CA SER A 299 25.52 -25.70 10.82
C SER A 299 25.99 -25.36 12.24
N GLU A 300 27.09 -24.62 12.35
CA GLU A 300 27.68 -24.07 13.60
C GLU A 300 26.82 -22.98 14.23
N HIS A 301 25.83 -22.46 13.51
CA HIS A 301 24.89 -21.44 13.99
C HIS A 301 23.47 -22.01 14.01
N PRO A 302 23.18 -22.99 14.89
CA PRO A 302 21.82 -23.46 15.07
C PRO A 302 20.94 -22.36 15.68
N LEU A 303 19.62 -22.52 15.56
CA LEU A 303 18.67 -21.69 16.29
C LEU A 303 18.98 -21.75 17.79
N ALA A 304 18.93 -20.60 18.45
CA ALA A 304 18.88 -20.57 19.90
C ALA A 304 17.63 -21.32 20.40
N LEU A 305 17.67 -21.87 21.62
CA LEU A 305 16.57 -22.69 22.14
C LEU A 305 15.21 -21.99 22.08
N SER A 306 15.15 -20.67 22.35
CA SER A 306 13.90 -19.89 22.26
C SER A 306 13.38 -19.74 20.82
N GLN A 307 14.27 -19.61 19.84
CA GLN A 307 13.91 -19.57 18.43
C GLN A 307 13.43 -20.95 17.96
N GLN A 308 14.11 -22.02 18.36
CA GLN A 308 13.69 -23.39 18.06
C GLN A 308 12.33 -23.70 18.68
N LEU A 309 12.11 -23.27 19.92
CA LEU A 309 10.81 -23.37 20.59
C LEU A 309 9.74 -22.67 19.77
N ALA A 310 9.98 -21.43 19.33
CA ALA A 310 9.04 -20.69 18.50
C ALA A 310 8.74 -21.41 17.17
N VAL A 311 9.75 -21.83 16.40
CA VAL A 311 9.55 -22.53 15.11
C VAL A 311 8.77 -23.83 15.32
N SER A 312 9.19 -24.66 16.27
CA SER A 312 8.52 -25.94 16.56
C SER A 312 7.09 -25.72 17.05
N SER A 313 6.82 -24.72 17.89
CA SER A 313 5.47 -24.39 18.36
C SER A 313 4.57 -23.85 17.25
N VAL A 314 5.08 -22.97 16.38
CA VAL A 314 4.32 -22.45 15.22
C VAL A 314 3.88 -23.60 14.32
N LEU A 315 4.81 -24.47 13.93
CA LEU A 315 4.50 -25.58 13.04
C LEU A 315 3.54 -26.59 13.67
N GLN A 316 3.71 -26.93 14.95
CA GLN A 316 2.79 -27.84 15.64
C GLN A 316 1.38 -27.26 15.80
N LEU A 317 1.28 -25.98 16.17
CA LEU A 317 -0.01 -25.34 16.39
C LEU A 317 -0.77 -25.20 15.07
N LEU A 318 -0.11 -24.67 14.05
CA LEU A 318 -0.74 -24.29 12.79
C LEU A 318 -0.91 -25.45 11.79
N ASP A 319 -0.21 -26.57 11.98
CA ASP A 319 -0.48 -27.81 11.21
C ASP A 319 -1.84 -28.43 11.61
N SER A 320 -2.22 -28.29 12.88
CA SER A 320 -3.46 -28.89 13.40
C SER A 320 -4.72 -28.06 13.11
N ARG A 321 -4.59 -26.73 13.01
CA ARG A 321 -5.68 -25.81 12.72
C ARG A 321 -5.17 -24.44 12.26
N PRO A 322 -5.91 -23.71 11.42
CA PRO A 322 -5.66 -22.29 11.20
C PRO A 322 -5.69 -21.51 12.51
N GLY A 323 -4.81 -20.51 12.66
CA GLY A 323 -4.71 -19.73 13.90
C GLY A 323 -3.64 -18.65 13.82
N VAL A 324 -3.36 -18.03 14.96
CA VAL A 324 -2.34 -17.00 15.12
C VAL A 324 -1.33 -17.42 16.18
N PHE A 325 -0.05 -17.14 15.92
CA PHE A 325 1.02 -17.33 16.89
C PHE A 325 1.86 -16.07 16.99
N GLY A 326 1.90 -15.47 18.19
CA GLY A 326 2.72 -14.29 18.47
C GLY A 326 4.13 -14.68 18.89
N VAL A 327 5.15 -14.13 18.22
CA VAL A 327 6.54 -14.24 18.64
C VAL A 327 7.08 -12.87 18.99
N ASN A 328 7.43 -12.66 20.25
CA ASN A 328 8.15 -11.45 20.65
C ASN A 328 9.66 -11.66 20.44
N GLY A 329 10.28 -10.79 19.64
CA GLY A 329 11.72 -10.78 19.44
C GLY A 329 12.27 -9.36 19.63
N PRO A 330 13.10 -9.09 20.64
CA PRO A 330 13.86 -7.85 20.74
C PRO A 330 14.79 -7.60 19.53
N PRO A 331 15.35 -6.38 19.36
CA PRO A 331 16.36 -6.12 18.32
C PRO A 331 17.56 -7.09 18.45
N GLY A 332 18.06 -7.59 17.33
CA GLY A 332 19.21 -8.50 17.28
C GLY A 332 18.94 -9.97 17.63
N THR A 333 17.70 -10.37 17.97
CA THR A 333 17.40 -11.76 18.37
C THR A 333 17.15 -12.73 17.19
N GLY A 334 17.72 -12.46 16.01
CA GLY A 334 17.70 -13.38 14.86
C GLY A 334 16.31 -13.69 14.28
N LYS A 335 15.40 -12.72 14.21
CA LYS A 335 14.05 -12.90 13.63
C LYS A 335 14.11 -13.43 12.20
N THR A 336 15.00 -12.90 11.36
CA THR A 336 15.18 -13.39 9.98
C THR A 336 15.66 -14.83 9.94
N THR A 337 16.55 -15.24 10.85
CA THR A 337 17.01 -16.63 10.97
C THR A 337 15.85 -17.58 11.28
N MET A 338 14.98 -17.19 12.20
CA MET A 338 13.77 -17.95 12.53
C MET A 338 12.82 -18.07 11.33
N LEU A 339 12.62 -16.98 10.58
CA LEU A 339 11.77 -16.97 9.37
C LEU A 339 12.34 -17.88 8.28
N ARG A 340 13.66 -17.89 8.07
CA ARG A 340 14.33 -18.79 7.11
C ARG A 340 14.03 -20.26 7.40
N ASP A 341 14.14 -20.66 8.67
CA ASP A 341 13.86 -22.06 9.05
C ASP A 341 12.37 -22.40 8.93
N LEU A 342 11.45 -21.46 9.17
CA LEU A 342 10.02 -21.65 8.89
C LEU A 342 9.74 -21.85 7.40
N VAL A 343 10.35 -21.04 6.53
CA VAL A 343 10.25 -21.17 5.08
C VAL A 343 10.78 -22.54 4.64
N ALA A 344 11.97 -22.93 5.10
CA ALA A 344 12.56 -24.22 4.78
C ALA A 344 11.67 -25.39 5.23
N ALA A 345 11.09 -25.31 6.43
CA ALA A 345 10.17 -26.32 6.95
C ALA A 345 8.93 -26.51 6.04
N LEU A 346 8.30 -25.42 5.61
CA LEU A 346 7.12 -25.47 4.72
C LEU A 346 7.47 -25.99 3.33
N VAL A 347 8.59 -25.54 2.75
CA VAL A 347 9.06 -26.00 1.44
C VAL A 347 9.37 -27.50 1.47
N VAL A 348 10.08 -27.97 2.50
CA VAL A 348 10.44 -29.39 2.64
C VAL A 348 9.22 -30.26 2.90
N GLU A 349 8.28 -29.83 3.74
CA GLU A 349 7.06 -30.61 3.97
C GLU A 349 6.21 -30.75 2.70
N ARG A 350 6.07 -29.67 1.91
CA ARG A 350 5.41 -29.77 0.60
C ARG A 350 6.15 -30.71 -0.35
N ALA A 351 7.48 -30.60 -0.42
CA ALA A 351 8.30 -31.46 -1.25
C ALA A 351 8.18 -32.94 -0.86
N ARG A 352 8.09 -33.24 0.44
CA ARG A 352 7.88 -34.59 0.96
C ARG A 352 6.56 -35.18 0.48
N ARG A 353 5.46 -34.41 0.56
CA ARG A 353 4.15 -34.84 0.04
C ARG A 353 4.19 -35.07 -1.48
N LEU A 354 4.90 -34.23 -2.22
CA LEU A 354 5.04 -34.39 -3.68
C LEU A 354 5.89 -35.61 -4.04
N ALA A 355 6.90 -35.93 -3.24
CA ALA A 355 7.77 -37.10 -3.45
C ALA A 355 7.06 -38.44 -3.22
N GLU A 356 5.91 -38.44 -2.52
CA GLU A 356 5.05 -39.63 -2.38
C GLU A 356 4.27 -39.95 -3.67
N LEU A 357 4.19 -39.02 -4.62
CA LEU A 357 3.49 -39.23 -5.88
C LEU A 357 4.28 -40.13 -6.82
N SER A 358 3.60 -41.12 -7.42
CA SER A 358 4.20 -41.94 -8.47
C SER A 358 4.33 -41.18 -9.78
N HIS A 359 3.43 -40.22 -10.02
CA HIS A 359 3.46 -39.39 -11.21
C HIS A 359 3.04 -37.93 -10.92
N PRO A 360 3.77 -36.90 -11.39
CA PRO A 360 3.48 -35.50 -11.07
C PRO A 360 2.06 -35.04 -11.40
N ARG A 361 1.39 -35.66 -12.40
CA ARG A 361 0.00 -35.35 -12.76
C ARG A 361 -0.98 -35.65 -11.62
N GLU A 362 -0.64 -36.57 -10.73
CA GLU A 362 -1.46 -36.93 -9.57
C GLU A 362 -1.59 -35.78 -8.57
N ALA A 363 -0.75 -34.74 -8.67
CA ALA A 363 -0.81 -33.58 -7.79
C ALA A 363 -1.98 -32.63 -8.08
N PHE A 364 -2.62 -32.77 -9.23
CA PHE A 364 -3.61 -31.83 -9.73
C PHE A 364 -5.02 -32.45 -9.78
N ASP A 365 -6.03 -31.59 -9.61
CA ASP A 365 -7.44 -31.92 -9.76
C ASP A 365 -8.13 -30.90 -10.66
N GLY A 366 -8.19 -31.23 -11.96
CA GLY A 366 -8.80 -30.39 -12.98
C GLY A 366 -7.96 -29.18 -13.42
N GLN A 367 -8.61 -28.28 -14.16
CA GLN A 367 -8.00 -27.10 -14.74
C GLN A 367 -8.97 -25.92 -14.72
N ARG A 368 -8.45 -24.72 -14.50
CA ARG A 368 -9.15 -23.45 -14.73
C ARG A 368 -8.73 -22.88 -16.08
N ARG A 369 -9.69 -22.32 -16.81
CA ARG A 369 -9.47 -21.71 -18.13
C ARG A 369 -10.12 -20.33 -18.17
N TRP A 370 -9.40 -19.36 -18.70
CA TRP A 370 -9.94 -18.02 -18.96
C TRP A 370 -9.21 -17.38 -20.14
N LYS A 371 -9.75 -16.28 -20.67
CA LYS A 371 -9.14 -15.52 -21.78
C LYS A 371 -8.54 -14.23 -21.24
N THR A 372 -7.32 -13.89 -21.66
CA THR A 372 -6.67 -12.61 -21.38
C THR A 372 -6.23 -12.00 -22.69
N GLY A 373 -6.95 -10.98 -23.18
CA GLY A 373 -6.79 -10.50 -24.56
C GLY A 373 -7.10 -11.60 -25.56
N ASP A 374 -6.14 -11.94 -26.41
CA ASP A 374 -6.25 -13.05 -27.37
C ASP A 374 -5.68 -14.38 -26.84
N PHE A 375 -5.15 -14.40 -25.61
CA PHE A 375 -4.53 -15.58 -25.03
C PHE A 375 -5.53 -16.42 -24.23
N ASN A 376 -5.65 -17.69 -24.57
CA ASN A 376 -6.31 -18.67 -23.72
C ASN A 376 -5.33 -19.11 -22.63
N ARG A 377 -5.67 -18.86 -21.37
CA ARG A 377 -4.89 -19.24 -20.19
C ARG A 377 -5.45 -20.54 -19.62
N VAL A 378 -4.56 -21.45 -19.26
CA VAL A 378 -4.91 -22.72 -18.59
C VAL A 378 -4.01 -22.90 -17.38
N VAL A 379 -4.61 -23.14 -16.22
CA VAL A 379 -3.89 -23.45 -14.98
C VAL A 379 -4.43 -24.75 -14.40
N HIS A 380 -3.54 -25.66 -14.05
CA HIS A 380 -3.90 -26.87 -13.32
C HIS A 380 -4.11 -26.56 -11.85
N VAL A 381 -5.22 -27.02 -11.28
CA VAL A 381 -5.55 -26.77 -9.87
C VAL A 381 -4.89 -27.83 -9.02
N TRP A 382 -4.20 -27.44 -7.96
CA TRP A 382 -3.60 -28.39 -7.01
C TRP A 382 -4.69 -29.12 -6.22
N LYS A 383 -4.46 -30.40 -5.90
CA LYS A 383 -5.26 -31.07 -4.88
C LYS A 383 -5.04 -30.38 -3.52
N PRO A 384 -6.07 -30.31 -2.65
CA PRO A 384 -5.99 -29.60 -1.37
C PRO A 384 -4.77 -29.98 -0.51
N GLN A 385 -4.34 -31.25 -0.51
CA GLN A 385 -3.18 -31.68 0.28
C GLN A 385 -1.83 -31.04 -0.13
N PHE A 386 -1.75 -30.41 -1.31
CA PHE A 386 -0.57 -29.70 -1.82
C PHE A 386 -0.69 -28.18 -1.77
N THR A 387 -1.79 -27.67 -1.20
CA THR A 387 -2.05 -26.26 -0.90
C THR A 387 -1.88 -26.01 0.60
N GLY A 388 -1.82 -24.76 1.04
CA GLY A 388 -1.60 -24.37 2.45
C GLY A 388 -0.12 -24.20 2.81
N PHE A 389 0.77 -24.19 1.82
CA PHE A 389 2.21 -23.97 1.96
C PHE A 389 2.64 -22.62 1.41
N GLU A 390 1.69 -21.84 0.91
CA GLU A 390 1.90 -20.49 0.42
C GLU A 390 2.30 -19.59 1.60
N ILE A 391 3.27 -18.73 1.36
CA ILE A 391 3.81 -17.83 2.38
C ILE A 391 3.57 -16.40 1.91
N VAL A 392 2.89 -15.63 2.74
CA VAL A 392 2.72 -14.19 2.55
C VAL A 392 3.45 -13.49 3.68
N VAL A 393 4.41 -12.63 3.33
CA VAL A 393 5.12 -11.78 4.29
C VAL A 393 4.59 -10.36 4.12
N ALA A 394 4.12 -9.77 5.21
CA ALA A 394 3.64 -8.40 5.24
C ALA A 394 4.35 -7.61 6.36
N SER A 395 4.58 -6.32 6.15
CA SER A 395 5.03 -5.39 7.18
C SER A 395 4.48 -4.00 6.92
N ALA A 396 4.20 -3.26 7.99
CA ALA A 396 3.85 -1.83 7.91
C ALA A 396 5.07 -0.94 7.60
N ASN A 397 6.28 -1.51 7.54
CA ASN A 397 7.51 -0.81 7.20
C ASN A 397 8.13 -1.43 5.95
N ASN A 398 8.16 -0.67 4.85
CA ASN A 398 8.75 -1.09 3.59
C ASN A 398 10.20 -1.56 3.77
N GLY A 399 10.99 -0.91 4.63
CA GLY A 399 12.38 -1.34 4.91
C GLY A 399 12.47 -2.70 5.60
N ALA A 400 11.48 -3.09 6.40
CA ALA A 400 11.44 -4.41 7.01
C ALA A 400 11.08 -5.50 5.98
N VAL A 401 10.15 -5.22 5.07
CA VAL A 401 9.86 -6.11 3.93
C VAL A 401 11.09 -6.24 3.06
N GLU A 402 11.69 -5.12 2.68
CA GLU A 402 12.90 -5.06 1.84
C GLU A 402 14.05 -5.87 2.45
N ASN A 403 14.28 -5.78 3.76
CA ASN A 403 15.29 -6.60 4.42
C ASN A 403 14.98 -8.10 4.30
N VAL A 404 13.73 -8.52 4.53
CA VAL A 404 13.34 -9.93 4.42
C VAL A 404 13.47 -10.42 2.97
N THR A 405 12.98 -9.65 2.00
CA THR A 405 13.02 -9.97 0.56
C THR A 405 14.45 -10.00 0.03
N ASN A 406 15.36 -9.16 0.53
CA ASN A 406 16.77 -9.19 0.12
C ASN A 406 17.56 -10.30 0.82
N GLU A 407 17.28 -10.56 2.09
CA GLU A 407 18.09 -11.47 2.90
C GLU A 407 17.78 -12.95 2.68
N ILE A 408 16.51 -13.31 2.41
CA ILE A 408 16.12 -14.72 2.27
C ILE A 408 16.63 -15.35 0.97
N PRO A 409 16.39 -14.79 -0.23
CA PRO A 409 16.82 -15.42 -1.50
C PRO A 409 18.31 -15.23 -1.82
N ALA A 410 19.04 -14.41 -1.06
CA ALA A 410 20.44 -14.12 -1.34
C ALA A 410 21.34 -15.36 -1.23
N ARG A 411 22.29 -15.50 -2.18
CA ARG A 411 23.31 -16.55 -2.13
C ARG A 411 24.13 -16.54 -0.84
N GLY A 412 24.31 -15.37 -0.20
CA GLY A 412 25.00 -15.25 1.07
C GLY A 412 24.26 -15.85 2.27
N ALA A 413 22.97 -16.18 2.11
CA ALA A 413 22.19 -16.88 3.13
C ALA A 413 22.37 -18.41 3.11
N ILE A 414 23.06 -18.94 2.09
CA ILE A 414 23.44 -20.35 1.97
C ILE A 414 24.89 -20.47 2.42
N ASP A 415 25.16 -21.45 3.27
CA ASP A 415 26.53 -21.71 3.70
C ASP A 415 27.39 -22.23 2.55
N ASP A 416 28.69 -21.94 2.61
CA ASP A 416 29.66 -22.33 1.59
C ASP A 416 29.66 -23.86 1.37
N SER A 417 29.37 -24.66 2.40
CA SER A 417 29.29 -26.12 2.28
C SER A 417 28.12 -26.64 1.44
N TRP A 418 27.12 -25.81 1.14
CA TRP A 418 25.92 -26.19 0.39
C TRP A 418 25.79 -25.46 -0.95
N ARG A 419 26.73 -24.58 -1.29
CA ARG A 419 26.62 -23.72 -2.48
C ARG A 419 26.64 -24.53 -3.77
N GLU A 420 27.52 -25.51 -3.87
CA GLU A 420 27.66 -26.31 -5.08
C GLU A 420 26.37 -27.11 -5.34
N GLU A 421 25.83 -27.76 -4.31
CA GLU A 421 24.57 -28.50 -4.40
C GLU A 421 23.38 -27.57 -4.69
N ALA A 422 23.34 -26.39 -4.07
CA ALA A 422 22.29 -25.40 -4.33
C ALA A 422 22.34 -24.87 -5.77
N GLU A 423 23.53 -24.65 -6.32
CA GLU A 423 23.73 -24.23 -7.72
C GLU A 423 23.30 -25.34 -8.69
N GLN A 424 23.62 -26.60 -8.39
CA GLN A 424 23.18 -27.75 -9.18
C GLN A 424 21.66 -27.94 -9.16
N LEU A 425 21.01 -27.74 -8.01
CA LEU A 425 19.55 -27.81 -7.87
C LEU A 425 18.85 -26.71 -8.67
N GLY A 426 19.46 -25.52 -8.77
CA GLY A 426 18.97 -24.44 -9.62
C GLY A 426 17.50 -24.08 -9.33
N TYR A 427 17.14 -23.96 -8.05
CA TYR A 427 15.77 -23.68 -7.64
C TYR A 427 15.36 -22.22 -7.98
N PHE A 428 14.84 -22.05 -9.20
CA PHE A 428 14.39 -20.78 -9.78
C PHE A 428 15.40 -19.60 -9.75
N PRO A 429 16.68 -19.79 -10.12
CA PRO A 429 17.69 -18.74 -10.07
C PRO A 429 17.34 -17.55 -10.96
N GLY A 430 16.72 -17.76 -12.12
CA GLY A 430 16.30 -16.67 -13.00
C GLY A 430 15.21 -15.78 -12.40
N VAL A 431 14.27 -16.35 -11.64
CA VAL A 431 13.24 -15.58 -10.94
C VAL A 431 13.86 -14.81 -9.77
N ALA A 432 14.73 -15.47 -8.99
CA ALA A 432 15.43 -14.84 -7.88
C ALA A 432 16.32 -13.68 -8.35
N SER A 433 17.10 -13.87 -9.42
CA SER A 433 17.91 -12.81 -10.04
C SER A 433 17.05 -11.67 -10.56
N ALA A 434 15.96 -11.96 -11.29
CA ALA A 434 15.09 -10.91 -11.82
C ALA A 434 14.46 -10.07 -10.70
N LEU A 435 14.04 -10.69 -9.59
CA LEU A 435 13.50 -9.96 -8.44
C LEU A 435 14.55 -9.05 -7.80
N LEU A 436 15.79 -9.52 -7.65
CA LEU A 436 16.89 -8.72 -7.10
C LEU A 436 17.34 -7.61 -8.06
N ASP A 437 17.36 -7.87 -9.37
CA ASP A 437 17.83 -6.94 -10.40
C ASP A 437 16.82 -5.80 -10.69
N VAL A 438 15.51 -6.10 -10.69
CA VAL A 438 14.47 -5.07 -10.86
C VAL A 438 14.56 -4.02 -9.75
N GLU A 439 14.84 -4.46 -8.52
CA GLU A 439 14.92 -3.57 -7.36
C GLU A 439 16.27 -2.82 -7.29
N LEU A 440 17.37 -3.42 -7.76
CA LEU A 440 18.63 -2.71 -7.97
C LEU A 440 18.48 -1.59 -9.00
N ALA A 441 17.77 -1.85 -10.11
CA ALA A 441 17.50 -0.83 -11.12
C ALA A 441 16.60 0.32 -10.59
N GLU A 442 15.62 0.02 -9.72
CA GLU A 442 14.79 1.03 -9.07
C GLU A 442 15.56 1.84 -8.02
N ARG A 443 16.45 1.19 -7.25
CA ARG A 443 17.37 1.86 -6.30
C ARG A 443 18.38 2.73 -7.02
N ASP A 444 18.99 2.25 -8.10
CA ASP A 444 19.94 3.00 -8.91
C ASP A 444 19.25 4.21 -9.56
N ALA A 445 18.01 4.07 -10.03
CA ALA A 445 17.21 5.19 -10.53
C ALA A 445 16.89 6.22 -9.42
N ALA A 446 16.59 5.78 -8.19
CA ALA A 446 16.34 6.66 -7.05
C ALA A 446 17.62 7.37 -6.55
N ASP A 447 18.76 6.68 -6.58
CA ASP A 447 20.06 7.23 -6.20
C ASP A 447 20.68 8.11 -7.29
N GLU A 448 20.41 7.85 -8.58
CA GLU A 448 20.69 8.78 -9.67
C GLU A 448 19.84 10.05 -9.55
N ASP A 449 18.56 9.96 -9.17
CA ASP A 449 17.73 11.15 -8.89
C ASP A 449 18.28 11.95 -7.69
N ARG A 450 18.80 11.26 -6.65
CA ARG A 450 19.47 11.91 -5.51
C ARG A 450 20.85 12.49 -5.86
N ARG A 451 21.64 11.84 -6.72
CA ARG A 451 22.94 12.33 -7.20
C ARG A 451 22.78 13.49 -8.17
N GLY A 452 21.80 13.44 -9.08
CA GLY A 452 21.42 14.57 -9.92
C GLY A 452 20.99 15.80 -9.11
N ARG A 453 20.27 15.60 -7.99
CA ARG A 453 19.95 16.66 -7.01
C ARG A 453 21.16 17.17 -6.23
N ARG A 454 22.20 16.36 -6.02
CA ARG A 454 23.47 16.80 -5.40
C ARG A 454 24.34 17.57 -6.39
N GLU A 455 24.46 17.12 -7.63
CA GLU A 455 25.25 17.79 -8.66
C GLU A 455 24.61 19.13 -9.11
N SER A 456 23.27 19.22 -9.13
CA SER A 456 22.58 20.50 -9.36
C SER A 456 22.77 21.50 -8.20
N ARG A 457 22.99 21.01 -6.97
CA ARG A 457 23.39 21.83 -5.80
C ARG A 457 24.85 22.31 -5.89
N PHE A 458 25.76 21.50 -6.43
CA PHE A 458 27.17 21.88 -6.59
C PHE A 458 27.42 22.81 -7.78
N HIS A 459 26.58 22.78 -8.83
CA HIS A 459 26.67 23.74 -9.93
C HIS A 459 26.11 25.14 -9.64
N ARG A 460 25.56 25.39 -8.44
CA ARG A 460 25.13 26.74 -8.00
C ARG A 460 26.08 27.44 -7.02
N LEU A 461 27.23 26.84 -6.71
CA LEU A 461 28.33 27.44 -5.94
C LEU A 461 29.65 27.20 -6.67
N GLY A 462 29.99 28.09 -7.60
CA GLY A 462 31.26 28.01 -8.31
C GLY A 462 32.45 28.40 -7.43
N VAL A 463 33.47 27.54 -7.38
CA VAL A 463 34.89 27.92 -7.34
C VAL A 463 35.68 26.82 -8.05
N GLY A 464 36.43 27.20 -9.09
CA GLY A 464 37.28 26.28 -9.82
C GLY A 464 38.55 25.90 -9.05
N VAL A 465 38.99 24.66 -9.21
CA VAL A 465 40.39 24.24 -9.03
C VAL A 465 40.64 23.11 -10.03
N GLY A 466 41.71 23.24 -10.83
CA GLY A 466 42.11 22.29 -11.86
C GLY A 466 43.06 21.18 -11.38
N ARG A 467 43.58 20.47 -12.41
CA ARG A 467 44.49 19.30 -12.42
C ARG A 467 43.78 17.96 -12.13
N GLY A 468 44.04 16.85 -12.82
CA GLY A 468 45.02 16.53 -13.85
C GLY A 468 45.23 15.00 -13.89
N ALA A 469 45.25 14.44 -15.11
CA ALA A 469 45.94 13.23 -15.61
C ALA A 469 45.96 11.87 -14.85
N PHE A 470 46.13 10.84 -15.70
CA PHE A 470 46.36 9.41 -15.48
C PHE A 470 45.10 8.58 -15.17
N GLY A 471 44.81 7.48 -15.85
CA GLY A 471 45.57 6.70 -16.84
C GLY A 471 45.09 5.26 -16.74
#